data_AF-A0A6P7HN97-F1
#
_entry.id   AF-A0A6P7HN97-F1
#
_cell.length_a   1.000
_cell.length_b   1.000
_cell.length_c   1.000
_cell.angle_alpha   90.00
_cell.angle_beta   90.00
_cell.angle_gamma   90.00
#
_symmetry.space_group_name_H-M   'P 1'
#
loop_
_entity.id
_entity.type
_entity.pdbx_description
1 polymer ?
#
loop_
_entity_poly.entity_id
_entity_poly.type
_entity_poly.pdbx_seq_one_letter_code
_entity_poly.pdbx_strand_id
1 'polypeptide(L)'
;MKPIRGSNRAPAKAPNLKNMKKTDKKQETTAKQDGDKTSQPKPARKRKAEVEAPDNWQPVPRSSIIALENILDLSILATLPLRRTEKKESQEHLNIMKRRFLAQCAQLKVPVQKQKNLEHSSRLHQEETKKSEVGKKNLHKLEEDLKAVLGSLEMMNEQTEALQHSCSILGDQVEEELEKAKQIVKTTEQAVLSLPPLLPQKHDVTLQSHLKNIIPGADSEITARKLGEILQKSKPTQDDQVLLLQAQKHADQLFNPGFISNSGIPSSDGTYPDLSLHT
;
A
#
# COMPACT_ATOMS: atom_id res chain seq x y z
N MET A 1 14.50 4.22 6.09
CA MET A 1 13.59 4.42 7.25
C MET A 1 13.81 3.27 8.23
N LYS A 2 14.00 3.53 9.52
CA LYS A 2 14.18 2.48 10.55
C LYS A 2 12.88 2.34 11.36
N PRO A 3 12.45 1.13 11.74
CA PRO A 3 11.27 0.98 12.56
C PRO A 3 11.56 1.32 14.04
N ILE A 4 10.68 2.13 14.62
CA ILE A 4 10.67 2.55 16.02
C ILE A 4 10.06 1.42 16.86
N ARG A 5 10.89 0.80 17.70
CA ARG A 5 10.50 -0.27 18.63
C ARG A 5 9.99 0.37 19.93
N GLY A 6 8.68 0.50 20.06
CA GLY A 6 8.03 0.96 21.29
C GLY A 6 8.01 -0.14 22.36
N SER A 7 8.83 -0.01 23.40
CA SER A 7 8.74 -0.82 24.61
C SER A 7 8.87 0.09 25.83
N ASN A 8 7.74 0.61 26.28
CA ASN A 8 7.63 1.31 27.56
C ASN A 8 7.22 0.29 28.62
N ARG A 9 8.20 -0.40 29.22
CA ARG A 9 7.98 -1.17 30.45
C ARG A 9 8.94 -0.64 31.51
N ALA A 10 8.40 -0.03 32.55
CA ALA A 10 9.19 0.47 33.67
C ALA A 10 9.91 -0.69 34.40
N PRO A 11 11.17 -0.54 34.79
CA PRO A 11 11.91 -1.59 35.49
C PRO A 11 11.43 -1.70 36.95
N ALA A 12 10.98 -2.89 37.34
CA ALA A 12 10.62 -3.20 38.72
C ALA A 12 11.88 -3.34 39.59
N LYS A 13 11.87 -2.63 40.72
CA LYS A 13 12.90 -2.61 41.78
C LYS A 13 13.05 -3.98 42.42
N ALA A 14 14.25 -4.57 42.39
CA ALA A 14 14.60 -5.73 43.19
C ALA A 14 15.03 -5.31 44.62
N PRO A 15 14.64 -6.04 45.68
CA PRO A 15 15.10 -5.75 47.03
C PRO A 15 16.46 -6.40 47.32
N ASN A 16 17.39 -5.58 47.81
CA ASN A 16 18.69 -5.95 48.37
C ASN A 16 18.51 -6.72 49.69
N LEU A 17 19.21 -7.83 49.86
CA LEU A 17 19.51 -8.43 51.16
C LEU A 17 21.04 -8.49 51.32
N LYS A 18 21.56 -7.52 52.07
CA LYS A 18 22.92 -7.50 52.62
C LYS A 18 22.86 -7.94 54.08
N ASN A 19 23.93 -8.63 54.52
CA ASN A 19 24.32 -8.98 55.89
C ASN A 19 23.72 -10.34 56.35
N MET A 20 24.46 -11.32 56.87
CA MET A 20 25.56 -11.21 57.84
C MET A 20 26.71 -12.22 57.67
N LYS A 21 27.90 -11.74 58.05
CA LYS A 21 29.15 -12.40 58.53
C LYS A 21 28.94 -13.82 59.09
N LYS A 22 29.72 -14.82 58.64
CA LYS A 22 31.10 -15.18 59.06
C LYS A 22 31.29 -15.37 60.57
N THR A 23 31.46 -16.62 60.97
CA THR A 23 32.32 -16.98 62.11
C THR A 23 33.16 -18.19 61.71
N ASP A 24 34.46 -17.95 61.57
CA ASP A 24 35.52 -18.94 61.38
C ASP A 24 35.93 -19.55 62.73
N LYS A 25 36.36 -20.82 62.66
CA LYS A 25 37.44 -21.53 63.40
C LYS A 25 37.93 -20.94 64.74
N LYS A 26 38.17 -21.83 65.72
CA LYS A 26 39.51 -22.38 66.08
C LYS A 26 39.50 -23.11 67.43
N GLN A 27 40.09 -24.30 67.49
CA GLN A 27 40.81 -24.92 68.62
C GLN A 27 41.44 -26.20 68.03
N GLU A 28 42.61 -26.14 67.40
CA GLU A 28 43.97 -26.06 67.96
C GLU A 28 44.30 -27.19 68.94
N THR A 29 44.90 -28.20 68.32
CA THR A 29 45.72 -29.28 68.83
C THR A 29 46.87 -28.80 69.74
N THR A 30 47.13 -29.53 70.82
CA THR A 30 48.49 -29.71 71.36
C THR A 30 48.71 -31.18 71.71
N ALA A 31 49.93 -31.63 71.42
CA ALA A 31 50.37 -33.00 71.32
C ALA A 31 51.08 -33.52 72.58
N LYS A 32 51.23 -34.86 72.61
CA LYS A 32 52.15 -35.77 73.34
C LYS A 32 51.30 -36.96 73.83
N GLN A 33 51.62 -38.23 73.65
CA GLN A 33 52.93 -38.90 73.65
C GLN A 33 52.81 -40.31 73.02
N ASP A 34 53.98 -40.90 72.78
CA ASP A 34 54.30 -42.15 72.08
C ASP A 34 53.54 -43.43 72.45
N GLY A 35 53.47 -44.37 71.50
CA GLY A 35 53.02 -45.74 71.76
C GLY A 35 52.75 -46.57 70.50
N ASP A 36 53.82 -47.04 69.87
CA ASP A 36 53.86 -48.04 68.80
C ASP A 36 52.97 -49.27 69.09
N LYS A 37 52.15 -49.70 68.10
CA LYS A 37 51.70 -51.09 67.87
C LYS A 37 50.76 -51.23 66.66
N THR A 38 51.31 -51.86 65.63
CA THR A 38 50.67 -52.54 64.49
C THR A 38 49.38 -53.31 64.85
N SER A 39 48.27 -53.04 64.15
CA SER A 39 47.16 -53.99 64.01
C SER A 39 46.33 -53.71 62.74
N GLN A 40 46.00 -54.79 62.03
CA GLN A 40 45.40 -54.80 60.68
C GLN A 40 43.95 -54.27 60.63
N PRO A 41 43.47 -53.76 59.47
CA PRO A 41 42.10 -53.28 59.36
C PRO A 41 41.12 -54.44 59.09
N LYS A 42 40.15 -54.62 59.99
CA LYS A 42 38.96 -55.47 59.77
C LYS A 42 37.94 -54.74 58.88
N PRO A 43 37.15 -55.47 58.05
CA PRO A 43 36.27 -54.86 57.06
C PRO A 43 35.04 -54.21 57.70
N ALA A 44 34.73 -53.00 57.23
CA ALA A 44 33.58 -52.22 57.69
C ALA A 44 32.25 -52.91 57.34
N ARG A 45 31.49 -53.29 58.37
CA ARG A 45 30.06 -53.63 58.25
C ARG A 45 29.30 -52.39 57.76
N LYS A 46 28.75 -52.46 56.55
CA LYS A 46 27.77 -51.49 56.03
C LYS A 46 26.54 -51.50 56.93
N ARG A 47 26.40 -50.52 57.80
CA ARG A 47 25.14 -50.23 58.50
C ARG A 47 24.22 -49.53 57.49
N LYS A 48 23.05 -50.13 57.22
CA LYS A 48 21.96 -49.46 56.50
C LYS A 48 21.54 -48.26 57.35
N ALA A 49 21.73 -47.05 56.84
CA ALA A 49 21.18 -45.86 57.46
C ALA A 49 19.69 -45.82 57.10
N GLU A 50 18.86 -46.35 58.00
CA GLU A 50 17.42 -46.13 57.97
C GLU A 50 17.18 -44.72 58.48
N VAL A 51 16.85 -43.81 57.56
CA VAL A 51 16.44 -42.44 57.90
C VAL A 51 14.99 -42.54 58.34
N GLU A 52 14.75 -42.47 59.65
CA GLU A 52 13.40 -42.39 60.21
C GLU A 52 12.72 -41.11 59.70
N ALA A 53 11.75 -41.28 58.79
CA ALA A 53 10.97 -40.18 58.24
C ALA A 53 9.97 -39.68 59.30
N PRO A 54 9.69 -38.36 59.35
CA PRO A 54 8.71 -37.78 60.29
C PRO A 54 7.33 -38.42 60.14
N ASP A 55 6.62 -38.60 61.26
CA ASP A 55 5.36 -39.35 61.40
C ASP A 55 4.19 -38.88 60.49
N ASN A 56 4.32 -37.71 59.86
CA ASN A 56 3.30 -37.09 58.99
C ASN A 56 3.51 -37.36 57.48
N TRP A 57 4.45 -38.22 57.10
CA TRP A 57 4.69 -38.54 55.69
C TRP A 57 3.85 -39.74 55.26
N GLN A 58 3.06 -39.55 54.20
CA GLN A 58 2.21 -40.61 53.65
C GLN A 58 2.88 -41.27 52.45
N PRO A 59 2.59 -42.56 52.17
CA PRO A 59 2.97 -43.19 50.91
C PRO A 59 2.42 -42.38 49.72
N VAL A 60 3.14 -42.40 48.60
CA VAL A 60 2.68 -41.70 47.38
C VAL A 60 1.25 -42.13 47.01
N PRO A 61 0.32 -41.17 46.79
CA PRO A 61 -1.04 -41.49 46.37
C PRO A 61 -1.07 -42.29 45.05
N ARG A 62 -2.01 -43.23 44.94
CA ARG A 62 -2.17 -44.04 43.71
C ARG A 62 -2.39 -43.20 42.46
N SER A 63 -3.11 -42.09 42.57
CA SER A 63 -3.33 -41.15 41.46
C SER A 63 -2.03 -40.57 40.91
N SER A 64 -1.09 -40.21 41.79
CA SER A 64 0.24 -39.72 41.39
C SER A 64 1.09 -40.83 40.75
N ILE A 65 0.99 -42.07 41.23
CA ILE A 65 1.68 -43.23 40.62
C ILE A 65 1.14 -43.49 39.20
N ILE A 66 -0.17 -43.44 39.02
CA ILE A 66 -0.81 -43.58 37.69
C ILE A 66 -0.40 -42.43 36.76
N ALA A 67 -0.31 -41.20 37.28
CA ALA A 67 0.18 -40.07 36.49
C ALA A 67 1.64 -40.26 36.04
N LEU A 68 2.51 -40.72 36.95
CA LEU A 68 3.91 -41.05 36.62
C LEU A 68 4.00 -42.19 35.60
N GLU A 69 3.16 -43.21 35.73
CA GLU A 69 3.03 -44.31 34.78
C GLU A 69 2.68 -43.79 33.38
N ASN A 70 1.67 -42.93 33.26
CA ASN A 70 1.27 -42.32 31.99
C ASN A 70 2.38 -41.47 31.36
N ILE A 71 3.09 -40.67 32.16
CA ILE A 71 4.23 -39.86 31.70
C ILE A 71 5.35 -40.77 31.17
N LEU A 72 5.66 -41.85 31.89
CA LEU A 72 6.67 -42.81 31.47
C LEU A 72 6.25 -43.54 30.20
N ASP A 73 5.00 -43.95 30.06
CA ASP A 73 4.48 -44.57 28.83
C ASP A 73 4.61 -43.63 27.63
N LEU A 74 4.23 -42.36 27.79
CA LEU A 74 4.41 -41.35 26.75
C LEU A 74 5.89 -41.14 26.41
N SER A 75 6.78 -41.14 27.42
CA SER A 75 8.22 -41.00 27.19
C SER A 75 8.83 -42.21 26.46
N ILE A 76 8.35 -43.42 26.75
CA ILE A 76 8.77 -44.65 26.05
C ILE A 76 8.27 -44.57 24.60
N LEU A 77 7.00 -44.24 24.39
CA LEU A 77 6.44 -44.05 23.04
C LEU A 77 7.16 -42.97 22.24
N ALA A 78 7.60 -41.89 22.89
CA ALA A 78 8.35 -40.81 22.23
C ALA A 78 9.80 -41.20 21.92
N THR A 79 10.43 -42.08 22.71
CA THR A 79 11.85 -42.45 22.56
C THR A 79 12.09 -43.66 21.67
N LEU A 80 11.13 -44.59 21.58
CA LEU A 80 11.24 -45.78 20.72
C LEU A 80 11.42 -45.46 19.22
N PRO A 81 10.76 -44.44 18.63
CA PRO A 81 10.98 -44.05 17.24
C PRO A 81 12.39 -43.53 16.96
N LEU A 82 13.08 -42.97 17.96
CA LEU A 82 14.44 -42.42 17.82
C LEU A 82 15.49 -43.53 17.74
N ARG A 83 15.17 -44.77 18.13
CA ARG A 83 16.07 -45.92 18.01
C ARG A 83 16.01 -46.50 16.60
N ARG A 84 17.17 -46.56 15.92
CA ARG A 84 17.30 -47.06 14.54
C ARG A 84 17.23 -48.59 14.43
N THR A 85 17.65 -49.33 15.46
CA THR A 85 17.65 -50.80 15.53
C THR A 85 17.11 -51.28 16.88
N GLU A 86 16.69 -52.56 16.99
CA GLU A 86 16.32 -53.24 18.25
C GLU A 86 15.20 -52.57 19.09
N LYS A 87 14.16 -52.06 18.41
CA LYS A 87 13.03 -51.38 19.06
C LYS A 87 12.29 -52.24 20.08
N LYS A 88 12.09 -53.53 19.78
CA LYS A 88 11.35 -54.47 20.66
C LYS A 88 12.12 -54.76 21.96
N GLU A 89 13.42 -54.99 21.87
CA GLU A 89 14.28 -55.25 23.03
C GLU A 89 14.45 -53.99 23.89
N SER A 90 14.64 -52.83 23.24
CA SER A 90 14.67 -51.53 23.93
C SER A 90 13.37 -51.25 24.67
N GLN A 91 12.22 -51.57 24.06
CA GLN A 91 10.91 -51.41 24.68
C GLN A 91 10.75 -52.32 25.90
N GLU A 92 11.16 -53.60 25.82
CA GLU A 92 11.10 -54.51 26.95
C GLU A 92 11.98 -54.03 28.11
N HIS A 93 13.20 -53.58 27.81
CA HIS A 93 14.11 -53.04 28.82
C HIS A 93 13.51 -51.80 29.52
N LEU A 94 12.97 -50.86 28.74
CA LEU A 94 12.31 -49.67 29.26
C LEU A 94 11.07 -50.01 30.11
N ASN A 95 10.29 -51.02 29.71
CA ASN A 95 9.14 -51.50 30.49
C ASN A 95 9.57 -52.15 31.81
N ILE A 96 10.68 -52.88 31.85
CA ILE A 96 11.25 -53.41 33.09
C ILE A 96 11.70 -52.27 34.00
N MET A 97 12.40 -51.27 33.45
CA MET A 97 12.81 -50.08 34.22
C MET A 97 11.61 -49.30 34.76
N LYS A 98 10.58 -49.08 33.93
CA LYS A 98 9.31 -48.45 34.32
C LYS A 98 8.70 -49.17 35.53
N ARG A 99 8.50 -50.49 35.44
CA ARG A 99 7.91 -51.29 36.53
C ARG A 99 8.72 -51.20 37.83
N ARG A 100 10.05 -51.29 37.74
CA ARG A 100 10.94 -51.18 38.92
C ARG A 100 10.88 -49.79 39.54
N PHE A 101 10.90 -48.75 38.72
CA PHE A 101 10.82 -47.37 39.18
C PHE A 101 9.48 -47.08 39.87
N LEU A 102 8.36 -47.50 39.28
CA LEU A 102 7.04 -47.33 39.88
C LEU A 102 6.90 -48.08 41.21
N ALA A 103 7.47 -49.28 41.31
CA ALA A 103 7.50 -50.05 42.56
C ALA A 103 8.28 -49.32 43.67
N GLN A 104 9.40 -48.65 43.34
CA GLN A 104 10.15 -47.82 44.28
C GLN A 104 9.37 -46.55 44.68
N CYS A 105 8.70 -45.92 43.72
CA CYS A 105 7.85 -44.75 43.99
C CYS A 105 6.69 -45.08 44.93
N ALA A 106 6.11 -46.27 44.81
CA ALA A 106 5.02 -46.72 45.70
C ALA A 106 5.47 -46.90 47.16
N GLN A 107 6.75 -47.22 47.38
CA GLN A 107 7.33 -47.38 48.72
C GLN A 107 7.86 -46.05 49.29
N LEU A 108 7.98 -45.02 48.47
CA LEU A 108 8.45 -43.71 48.89
C LEU A 108 7.39 -43.03 49.76
N LYS A 109 7.81 -42.56 50.94
CA LYS A 109 6.99 -41.67 51.76
C LYS A 109 7.21 -40.24 51.25
N VAL A 110 6.13 -39.49 51.09
CA VAL A 110 6.15 -38.09 50.67
C VAL A 110 5.42 -37.20 51.69
N PRO A 111 5.84 -35.94 51.86
CA PRO A 111 5.09 -34.99 52.65
C PRO A 111 3.67 -34.81 52.09
N VAL A 112 2.66 -34.84 52.95
CA VAL A 112 1.28 -34.52 52.54
C VAL A 112 1.25 -33.07 52.05
N GLN A 113 0.95 -32.90 50.77
CA GLN A 113 0.97 -31.61 50.10
C GLN A 113 -0.03 -30.65 50.77
N LYS A 114 0.42 -29.45 51.14
CA LYS A 114 -0.40 -28.46 51.84
C LYS A 114 -1.58 -28.03 50.95
N GLN A 115 -2.81 -28.23 51.44
CA GLN A 115 -4.08 -27.97 50.77
C GLN A 115 -4.19 -26.60 50.06
N LYS A 116 -3.52 -25.57 50.59
CA LYS A 116 -3.47 -24.21 50.01
C LYS A 116 -2.98 -24.17 48.55
N ASN A 117 -2.06 -25.05 48.15
CA ASN A 117 -1.56 -25.08 46.78
C ASN A 117 -2.60 -25.63 45.78
N LEU A 118 -3.45 -26.56 46.22
CA LEU A 118 -4.54 -27.11 45.42
C LEU A 118 -5.65 -26.07 45.20
N GLU A 119 -5.96 -25.28 46.22
CA GLU A 119 -6.91 -24.17 46.12
C GLU A 119 -6.45 -23.12 45.10
N HIS A 120 -5.16 -22.77 45.09
CA HIS A 120 -4.58 -21.89 44.07
C HIS A 120 -4.71 -22.46 42.66
N SER A 121 -4.42 -23.75 42.47
CA SER A 121 -4.56 -24.40 41.16
C SER A 121 -6.01 -24.43 40.69
N SER A 122 -6.95 -24.73 41.59
CA SER A 122 -8.38 -24.76 41.28
C SER A 122 -8.90 -23.37 40.87
N ARG A 123 -8.50 -22.33 41.60
CA ARG A 123 -8.85 -20.94 41.28
C ARG A 123 -8.33 -20.53 39.91
N LEU A 124 -7.06 -20.81 39.62
CA LEU A 124 -6.46 -20.49 38.32
C LEU A 124 -7.19 -21.18 37.17
N HIS A 125 -7.55 -22.46 37.34
CA HIS A 125 -8.31 -23.20 36.34
C HIS A 125 -9.70 -22.58 36.10
N GLN A 126 -10.42 -22.17 37.16
CA GLN A 126 -11.71 -21.50 37.01
C GLN A 126 -11.59 -20.15 36.31
N GLU A 127 -10.55 -19.37 36.62
CA GLU A 127 -10.27 -18.09 35.96
C GLU A 127 -9.95 -18.29 34.47
N GLU A 128 -9.18 -19.31 34.12
CA GLU A 128 -8.85 -19.67 32.74
C GLU A 128 -10.09 -20.14 31.97
N THR A 129 -10.94 -20.96 32.57
CA THR A 129 -12.22 -21.40 31.97
C THR A 129 -13.14 -20.22 31.67
N LYS A 130 -13.31 -19.29 32.63
CA LYS A 130 -14.10 -18.07 32.42
C LYS A 130 -13.54 -17.21 31.29
N LYS A 131 -12.21 -17.06 31.24
CA LYS A 131 -11.54 -16.32 30.17
C LYS A 131 -11.73 -17.01 28.81
N SER A 132 -11.69 -18.33 28.77
CA SER A 132 -11.93 -19.13 27.56
C SER A 132 -13.37 -18.96 27.06
N GLU A 133 -14.36 -19.01 27.94
CA GLU A 133 -15.77 -18.79 27.59
C GLU A 133 -16.03 -17.40 27.02
N VAL A 134 -15.48 -16.35 27.66
CA VAL A 134 -15.56 -14.98 27.13
C VAL A 134 -14.84 -14.87 25.79
N GLY A 135 -13.68 -15.51 25.64
CA GLY A 135 -12.95 -15.58 24.37
C GLY A 135 -13.77 -16.21 23.26
N LYS A 136 -14.46 -17.33 23.53
CA LYS A 136 -15.35 -18.00 22.57
C LYS A 136 -16.50 -17.10 22.13
N LYS A 137 -17.15 -16.40 23.06
CA LYS A 137 -18.23 -15.46 22.75
C LYS A 137 -17.74 -14.31 21.87
N ASN A 138 -16.57 -13.75 22.18
CA ASN A 138 -15.98 -12.69 21.38
C ASN A 138 -15.59 -13.16 19.98
N LEU A 139 -15.07 -14.38 19.86
CA LEU A 139 -14.73 -14.98 18.57
C LEU A 139 -15.96 -15.21 17.72
N HIS A 140 -17.04 -15.73 18.31
CA HIS A 140 -18.31 -15.89 17.61
C HIS A 140 -18.86 -14.55 17.10
N LYS A 141 -18.82 -13.50 17.93
CA LYS A 141 -19.23 -12.17 17.50
C LYS A 141 -18.39 -11.66 16.33
N LEU A 142 -17.07 -11.84 16.40
CA LEU A 142 -16.16 -11.44 15.31
C LEU A 142 -16.46 -12.20 14.01
N GLU A 143 -16.82 -13.48 14.10
CA GLU A 143 -17.23 -14.28 12.95
C GLU A 143 -18.51 -13.76 12.30
N GLU A 144 -19.50 -13.37 13.11
CA GLU A 144 -20.73 -12.74 12.63
C GLU A 144 -20.45 -11.39 11.95
N ASP A 145 -19.61 -10.55 12.56
CA ASP A 145 -19.20 -9.25 12.01
C ASP A 145 -18.47 -9.43 10.67
N LEU A 146 -17.56 -10.41 10.56
CA LEU A 146 -16.86 -10.73 9.31
C LEU A 146 -17.83 -11.20 8.23
N LYS A 147 -18.81 -12.04 8.58
CA LYS A 147 -19.83 -12.49 7.63
C LYS A 147 -20.69 -11.32 7.13
N ALA A 148 -21.03 -10.37 7.99
CA ALA A 148 -21.77 -9.17 7.60
C ALA A 148 -20.95 -8.27 6.65
N VAL A 149 -19.65 -8.10 6.92
CA VAL A 149 -18.73 -7.36 6.04
C VAL A 149 -18.59 -8.05 4.69
N LEU A 150 -18.42 -9.37 4.67
CA LEU A 150 -18.34 -10.14 3.42
C LEU A 150 -19.60 -9.99 2.58
N GLY A 151 -20.79 -10.10 3.19
CA GLY A 151 -22.05 -9.89 2.46
C GLY A 151 -22.18 -8.46 1.91
N SER A 152 -21.73 -7.46 2.66
CA SER A 152 -21.72 -6.06 2.19
C SER A 152 -20.74 -5.85 1.02
N LEU A 153 -19.58 -6.50 1.08
CA LEU A 153 -18.57 -6.47 0.03
C LEU A 153 -19.06 -7.16 -1.25
N GLU A 154 -19.74 -8.30 -1.11
CA GLU A 154 -20.33 -9.03 -2.22
C GLU A 154 -21.39 -8.19 -2.95
N MET A 155 -22.32 -7.56 -2.20
CA MET A 155 -23.30 -6.64 -2.80
C MET A 155 -22.63 -5.44 -3.50
N MET A 156 -21.59 -4.86 -2.91
CA MET A 156 -20.86 -3.75 -3.53
C MET A 156 -20.13 -4.20 -4.80
N ASN A 157 -19.60 -5.43 -4.82
CA ASN A 157 -18.98 -6.02 -5.99
C ASN A 157 -20.00 -6.20 -7.12
N GLU A 158 -21.18 -6.76 -6.81
CA GLU A 158 -22.28 -6.87 -7.78
C GLU A 158 -22.70 -5.51 -8.35
N GLN A 159 -22.79 -4.47 -7.51
CA GLN A 159 -23.09 -3.11 -7.96
C GLN A 159 -21.98 -2.55 -8.87
N THR A 160 -20.73 -2.82 -8.56
CA THR A 160 -19.58 -2.37 -9.36
C THR A 160 -19.57 -3.04 -10.73
N GLU A 161 -19.80 -4.36 -10.78
CA GLU A 161 -19.90 -5.12 -12.02
C GLU A 161 -21.09 -4.64 -12.87
N ALA A 162 -22.25 -4.40 -12.25
CA ALA A 162 -23.42 -3.86 -12.94
C ALA A 162 -23.15 -2.46 -13.54
N LEU A 163 -22.47 -1.59 -12.78
CA LEU A 163 -22.09 -0.27 -13.26
C LEU A 163 -21.06 -0.35 -14.39
N GLN A 164 -20.04 -1.20 -14.25
CA GLN A 164 -19.03 -1.44 -15.28
C GLN A 164 -19.66 -1.92 -16.58
N HIS A 165 -20.60 -2.87 -16.49
CA HIS A 165 -21.36 -3.33 -17.64
C HIS A 165 -22.16 -2.20 -18.29
N SER A 166 -22.83 -1.35 -17.50
CA SER A 166 -23.54 -0.18 -18.01
C SER A 166 -22.62 0.84 -18.68
N CYS A 167 -21.43 1.08 -18.12
CA CYS A 167 -20.44 1.96 -18.72
C CYS A 167 -19.90 1.39 -20.04
N SER A 168 -19.72 0.06 -20.14
CA SER A 168 -19.32 -0.59 -21.38
C SER A 168 -20.36 -0.41 -22.48
N ILE A 169 -21.64 -0.67 -22.18
CA ILE A 169 -22.74 -0.47 -23.14
C ILE A 169 -22.80 0.98 -23.62
N LEU A 170 -22.70 1.94 -22.69
CA LEU A 170 -22.74 3.35 -23.06
C LEU A 170 -21.53 3.75 -23.91
N GLY A 171 -20.36 3.17 -23.62
CA GLY A 171 -19.16 3.33 -24.45
C GLY A 171 -19.38 2.84 -25.87
N ASP A 172 -19.96 1.64 -26.03
CA ASP A 172 -20.25 1.06 -27.34
C ASP A 172 -21.27 1.91 -28.13
N GLN A 173 -22.30 2.43 -27.45
CA GLN A 173 -23.29 3.33 -28.06
C GLN A 173 -22.67 4.65 -28.53
N VAL A 174 -21.79 5.25 -27.72
CA VAL A 174 -21.09 6.48 -28.08
C VAL A 174 -20.17 6.26 -29.28
N GLU A 175 -19.47 5.13 -29.33
CA GLU A 175 -18.63 4.77 -30.49
C GLU A 175 -19.48 4.58 -31.76
N GLU A 176 -20.63 3.91 -31.65
CA GLU A 176 -21.56 3.73 -32.78
C GLU A 176 -22.08 5.08 -33.31
N GLU A 177 -22.53 5.98 -32.42
CA GLU A 177 -22.99 7.31 -32.81
C GLU A 177 -21.87 8.18 -33.38
N LEU A 178 -20.64 8.03 -32.89
CA LEU A 178 -19.47 8.71 -33.40
C LEU A 178 -19.13 8.24 -34.83
N GLU A 179 -19.22 6.94 -35.11
CA GLU A 179 -19.05 6.41 -36.47
C GLU A 179 -20.17 6.88 -37.43
N LYS A 180 -21.43 6.93 -36.97
CA LYS A 180 -22.53 7.53 -37.74
C LYS A 180 -22.26 8.99 -38.07
N ALA A 181 -21.84 9.78 -37.09
CA ALA A 181 -21.51 11.19 -37.29
C ALA A 181 -20.34 11.38 -38.28
N LYS A 182 -19.28 10.58 -38.15
CA LYS A 182 -18.16 10.56 -39.13
C LYS A 182 -18.65 10.27 -40.55
N GLN A 183 -19.59 9.33 -40.70
CA GLN A 183 -20.13 8.99 -42.02
C GLN A 183 -20.96 10.14 -42.60
N ILE A 184 -21.77 10.80 -41.79
CA ILE A 184 -22.53 12.00 -42.20
C ILE A 184 -21.57 13.10 -42.68
N VAL A 185 -20.53 13.42 -41.91
CA VAL A 185 -19.54 14.44 -42.30
C VAL A 185 -18.90 14.11 -43.64
N LYS A 186 -18.45 12.86 -43.84
CA LYS A 186 -17.89 12.41 -45.14
C LYS A 186 -18.88 12.58 -46.30
N THR A 187 -20.16 12.23 -46.08
CA THR A 187 -21.18 12.40 -47.13
C THR A 187 -21.46 13.88 -47.42
N THR A 188 -21.45 14.75 -46.40
CA THR A 188 -21.62 16.19 -46.61
C THR A 188 -20.44 16.80 -47.35
N GLU A 189 -19.20 16.40 -47.05
CA GLU A 189 -18.01 16.84 -47.80
C GLU A 189 -18.08 16.46 -49.28
N GLN A 190 -18.63 15.29 -49.61
CA GLN A 190 -18.84 14.87 -51.00
C GLN A 190 -20.05 15.55 -51.67
N ALA A 191 -21.07 15.92 -50.89
CA ALA A 191 -22.30 16.53 -51.40
C ALA A 191 -22.23 18.07 -51.51
N VAL A 192 -21.26 18.71 -50.84
CA VAL A 192 -20.96 20.13 -51.05
C VAL A 192 -20.37 20.26 -52.46
N LEU A 193 -21.11 20.95 -53.32
CA LEU A 193 -20.66 21.34 -54.67
C LEU A 193 -19.25 21.92 -54.54
N SER A 194 -18.26 21.17 -55.00
CA SER A 194 -16.84 21.54 -54.88
C SER A 194 -16.60 22.78 -55.75
N LEU A 195 -16.78 23.95 -55.15
CA LEU A 195 -16.46 25.20 -55.82
C LEU A 195 -14.94 25.21 -56.08
N PRO A 196 -14.49 25.63 -57.28
CA PRO A 196 -13.08 25.76 -57.57
C PRO A 196 -12.39 26.61 -56.49
N PRO A 197 -11.22 26.19 -55.97
CA PRO A 197 -10.49 26.99 -54.99
C PRO A 197 -10.27 28.39 -55.54
N LEU A 198 -10.85 29.40 -54.88
CA LEU A 198 -10.55 30.80 -55.20
C LEU A 198 -9.06 31.02 -54.93
N LEU A 199 -8.32 31.43 -55.97
CA LEU A 199 -6.89 31.69 -55.84
C LEU A 199 -6.67 32.70 -54.69
N PRO A 200 -5.69 32.46 -53.80
CA PRO A 200 -5.38 33.40 -52.75
C PRO A 200 -4.91 34.71 -53.38
N GLN A 201 -5.77 35.73 -53.29
CA GLN A 201 -5.50 37.09 -53.72
C GLN A 201 -4.37 37.64 -52.86
N LYS A 202 -3.13 37.59 -53.37
CA LYS A 202 -1.98 38.20 -52.70
C LYS A 202 -2.14 39.72 -52.77
N HIS A 203 -2.29 40.30 -51.58
CA HIS A 203 -2.36 41.72 -51.32
C HIS A 203 -1.16 42.50 -51.90
N ASP A 204 -1.42 43.77 -52.21
CA ASP A 204 -0.50 44.86 -52.54
C ASP A 204 0.14 44.85 -53.93
N VAL A 205 -0.72 44.85 -54.94
CA VAL A 205 -0.32 45.24 -56.30
C VAL A 205 -0.89 46.64 -56.56
N THR A 206 -0.14 47.70 -56.22
CA THR A 206 -0.48 49.07 -56.65
C THR A 206 -0.71 49.05 -58.17
N LEU A 207 -1.68 49.80 -58.70
CA LEU A 207 -2.10 49.78 -60.11
C LEU A 207 -0.93 49.78 -61.10
N GLN A 208 0.14 50.50 -60.78
CA GLN A 208 1.38 50.52 -61.57
C GLN A 208 2.06 49.15 -61.71
N SER A 209 2.14 48.37 -60.63
CA SER A 209 2.71 47.01 -60.67
C SER A 209 1.81 46.01 -61.40
N HIS A 210 0.49 46.21 -61.35
CA HIS A 210 -0.47 45.42 -62.14
C HIS A 210 -0.32 45.73 -63.63
N LEU A 211 -0.28 47.02 -63.99
CA LEU A 211 -0.03 47.47 -65.37
C LEU A 211 1.33 46.98 -65.90
N LYS A 212 2.37 46.98 -65.07
CA LYS A 212 3.70 46.49 -65.44
C LYS A 212 3.72 44.97 -65.70
N ASN A 213 2.85 44.20 -65.05
CA ASN A 213 2.70 42.76 -65.32
C ASN A 213 1.88 42.47 -66.58
N ILE A 214 0.97 43.38 -66.97
CA ILE A 214 0.11 43.22 -68.15
C ILE A 214 0.82 43.63 -69.44
N ILE A 215 1.74 44.60 -69.39
CA ILE A 215 2.44 45.11 -70.57
C ILE A 215 3.68 44.24 -70.85
N PRO A 216 3.76 43.49 -71.96
CA PRO A 216 4.93 42.69 -72.30
C PRO A 216 6.14 43.60 -72.55
N GLY A 217 7.24 43.32 -71.84
CA GLY A 217 8.40 44.22 -71.72
C GLY A 217 9.20 44.50 -73.00
N ALA A 218 8.87 43.90 -74.16
CA ALA A 218 9.69 44.01 -75.36
C ALA A 218 9.51 45.33 -76.15
N ASP A 219 8.32 45.94 -76.14
CA ASP A 219 8.05 47.15 -76.95
C ASP A 219 7.63 48.37 -76.11
N SER A 220 7.61 48.23 -74.79
CA SER A 220 7.13 49.26 -73.85
C SER A 220 7.98 50.53 -73.89
N GLU A 221 9.30 50.42 -73.95
CA GLU A 221 10.20 51.59 -73.97
C GLU A 221 10.12 52.38 -75.27
N ILE A 222 9.96 51.70 -76.41
CA ILE A 222 9.91 52.35 -77.72
C ILE A 222 8.60 53.13 -77.84
N THR A 223 7.49 52.52 -77.38
CA THR A 223 6.16 53.13 -77.39
C THR A 223 6.08 54.27 -76.37
N ALA A 224 6.67 54.11 -75.18
CA ALA A 224 6.75 55.16 -74.17
C ALA A 224 7.57 56.36 -74.65
N ARG A 225 8.69 56.14 -75.35
CA ARG A 225 9.47 57.24 -75.95
C ARG A 225 8.68 58.01 -77.01
N LYS A 226 7.98 57.31 -77.92
CA LYS A 226 7.11 57.96 -78.93
C LYS A 226 5.97 58.75 -78.30
N LEU A 227 5.32 58.20 -77.27
CA LEU A 227 4.27 58.91 -76.54
C LEU A 227 4.83 60.11 -75.78
N GLY A 228 6.02 59.98 -75.19
CA GLY A 228 6.72 61.10 -74.54
C GLY A 228 7.01 62.25 -75.50
N GLU A 229 7.44 61.95 -76.73
CA GLU A 229 7.63 62.97 -77.78
C GLU A 229 6.32 63.65 -78.20
N ILE A 230 5.21 62.91 -78.21
CA ILE A 230 3.87 63.47 -78.53
C ILE A 230 3.38 64.36 -77.37
N LEU A 231 3.52 63.89 -76.13
CA LEU A 231 3.08 64.62 -74.94
C LEU A 231 3.92 65.87 -74.68
N GLN A 232 5.22 65.88 -74.99
CA GLN A 232 6.06 67.08 -74.86
C GLN A 232 5.68 68.21 -75.83
N LYS A 233 4.96 67.91 -76.93
CA LYS A 233 4.45 68.94 -77.85
C LYS A 233 3.23 69.67 -77.31
N SER A 234 2.52 69.10 -76.34
CA SER A 234 1.40 69.72 -75.66
C SER A 234 1.81 70.16 -74.26
N LYS A 235 1.84 71.47 -73.97
CA LYS A 235 2.06 71.93 -72.60
C LYS A 235 0.87 71.48 -71.74
N PRO A 236 1.08 70.72 -70.66
CA PRO A 236 0.00 70.30 -69.80
C PRO A 236 -0.59 71.52 -69.10
N THR A 237 -1.89 71.71 -69.25
CA THR A 237 -2.63 72.73 -68.49
C THR A 237 -2.77 72.26 -67.05
N GLN A 238 -2.85 73.18 -66.09
CA GLN A 238 -2.93 72.82 -64.66
C GLN A 238 -4.15 71.95 -64.35
N ASP A 239 -5.25 72.16 -65.08
CA ASP A 239 -6.47 71.37 -64.97
C ASP A 239 -6.29 69.91 -65.43
N ASP A 240 -5.44 69.66 -66.42
CA ASP A 240 -5.16 68.30 -66.91
C ASP A 240 -4.42 67.47 -65.85
N GLN A 241 -3.52 68.10 -65.10
CA GLN A 241 -2.79 67.44 -64.02
C GLN A 241 -3.69 67.10 -62.84
N VAL A 242 -4.62 68.00 -62.50
CA VAL A 242 -5.62 67.76 -61.45
C VAL A 242 -6.55 66.61 -61.86
N LEU A 243 -7.00 66.57 -63.11
CA LEU A 243 -7.84 65.49 -63.62
C LEU A 243 -7.12 64.14 -63.60
N LEU A 244 -5.86 64.09 -64.03
CA LEU A 244 -5.03 62.88 -63.99
C LEU A 244 -4.82 62.38 -62.57
N LEU A 245 -4.53 63.27 -61.62
CA LEU A 245 -4.33 62.91 -60.23
C LEU A 245 -5.62 62.38 -59.59
N GLN A 246 -6.76 62.98 -59.93
CA GLN A 246 -8.07 62.52 -59.46
C GLN A 246 -8.49 61.18 -60.07
N ALA A 247 -8.23 60.98 -61.37
CA ALA A 247 -8.47 59.70 -62.04
C ALA A 247 -7.61 58.58 -61.44
N GLN A 248 -6.34 58.87 -61.14
CA GLN A 248 -5.45 57.92 -60.45
C GLN A 248 -5.99 57.57 -59.07
N LYS A 249 -6.38 58.57 -58.26
CA LYS A 249 -6.96 58.34 -56.92
C LYS A 249 -8.23 57.50 -56.97
N HIS A 250 -9.10 57.73 -57.96
CA HIS A 250 -10.34 56.96 -58.13
C HIS A 250 -10.05 55.51 -58.57
N ALA A 251 -9.09 55.30 -59.47
CA ALA A 251 -8.68 53.96 -59.89
C ALA A 251 -8.11 53.18 -58.70
N ASP A 252 -7.26 53.80 -57.88
CA ASP A 252 -6.68 53.16 -56.69
C ASP A 252 -7.78 52.76 -55.68
N GLN A 253 -8.86 53.52 -55.55
CA GLN A 253 -10.02 53.16 -54.70
C GLN A 253 -10.82 51.96 -55.24
N LEU A 254 -10.97 51.83 -56.55
CA LEU A 254 -11.67 50.70 -57.18
C LEU A 254 -10.88 49.39 -57.01
N PHE A 255 -9.56 49.47 -57.12
CA PHE A 255 -8.71 48.29 -57.09
C PHE A 255 -8.19 47.94 -55.68
N ASN A 256 -8.26 48.86 -54.71
CA ASN A 256 -7.92 48.63 -53.30
C ASN A 256 -8.99 49.23 -52.35
N PRO A 257 -10.14 48.56 -52.15
CA PRO A 257 -11.26 49.09 -51.35
C PRO A 257 -10.99 49.15 -49.82
N GLY A 258 -9.79 48.77 -49.35
CA GLY A 258 -9.45 48.69 -47.92
C GLY A 258 -8.81 49.93 -47.29
N PHE A 259 -8.47 50.97 -48.05
CA PHE A 259 -7.81 52.19 -47.51
C PHE A 259 -8.78 53.39 -47.46
N ILE A 260 -9.54 53.47 -46.37
CA ILE A 260 -10.34 54.66 -46.05
C ILE A 260 -9.38 55.78 -45.61
N SER A 261 -9.25 56.83 -46.41
CA SER A 261 -8.58 58.07 -45.99
C SER A 261 -9.52 58.86 -45.08
N ASN A 262 -9.27 58.81 -43.77
CA ASN A 262 -9.97 59.61 -42.77
C ASN A 262 -9.66 61.10 -42.93
N SER A 263 -10.61 61.87 -43.45
CA SER A 263 -10.77 63.31 -43.23
C SER A 263 -12.21 63.67 -43.63
N GLY A 264 -13.13 64.16 -42.81
CA GLY A 264 -13.20 64.39 -41.39
C GLY A 264 -14.59 64.98 -41.07
N ILE A 265 -15.15 64.53 -39.94
CA ILE A 265 -16.09 65.21 -39.01
C ILE A 265 -17.53 65.56 -39.50
N PRO A 266 -18.51 65.84 -38.60
CA PRO A 266 -19.42 64.88 -37.93
C PRO A 266 -20.93 65.26 -38.06
N SER A 267 -21.84 64.44 -37.53
CA SER A 267 -23.11 64.83 -36.85
C SER A 267 -23.80 63.55 -36.37
N SER A 268 -23.87 63.30 -35.06
CA SER A 268 -24.88 63.76 -34.09
C SER A 268 -26.13 62.87 -34.05
N ASP A 269 -26.55 62.61 -32.81
CA ASP A 269 -27.80 62.04 -32.32
C ASP A 269 -28.09 60.54 -32.43
N GLY A 270 -28.19 59.92 -31.25
CA GLY A 270 -29.53 59.68 -30.71
C GLY A 270 -29.92 58.22 -30.44
N THR A 271 -30.11 57.94 -29.15
CA THR A 271 -31.24 57.16 -28.59
C THR A 271 -31.03 55.65 -28.36
N TYR A 272 -30.98 55.30 -27.05
CA TYR A 272 -31.24 54.01 -26.39
C TYR A 272 -32.62 53.40 -26.78
N PRO A 273 -33.01 52.14 -26.45
CA PRO A 273 -32.61 51.29 -25.31
C PRO A 273 -32.34 49.81 -25.70
N ASP A 274 -31.98 48.90 -24.80
CA ASP A 274 -32.97 48.01 -24.17
C ASP A 274 -32.37 47.17 -23.01
N LEU A 275 -33.30 46.78 -22.15
CA LEU A 275 -33.26 46.12 -20.86
C LEU A 275 -32.66 44.70 -20.88
N SER A 276 -31.96 44.36 -19.81
CA SER A 276 -31.84 42.95 -19.36
C SER A 276 -31.87 42.91 -17.84
N LEU A 277 -33.09 42.68 -17.34
CA LEU A 277 -33.38 42.14 -16.02
C LEU A 277 -32.88 40.69 -15.96
N HIS A 278 -32.01 40.40 -15.00
CA HIS A 278 -31.74 39.04 -14.54
C HIS A 278 -31.91 39.01 -13.01
N THR A 279 -33.03 38.44 -12.58
CA THR A 279 -33.16 37.60 -11.38
C THR A 279 -34.34 36.67 -11.60
#